data_AF-A0A3A5ADV5-F1
#
_entry.id   AF-A0A3A5ADV5-F1
#
_cell.length_a   1.000
_cell.length_b   1.000
_cell.length_c   1.000
_cell.angle_alpha   90.00
_cell.angle_beta   90.00
_cell.angle_gamma   90.00
#
_symmetry.space_group_name_H-M   'P 1'
#
loop_
_entity.id
_entity.type
_entity.pdbx_description
1 polymer ?
#
loop_
_entity_poly.entity_id
_entity_poly.type
_entity_poly.pdbx_seq_one_letter_code
_entity_poly.pdbx_strand_id
1 'polypeptide(L)'
;MSDKWFKRTALRGCVYLFAVVAQIAYVQETIAAQVTLQWEANSETGLAGYKVHYGTHSRIYTNFIDVGRVTRYSVTGLQEGATYYFAVTAYNTSGVESGYSNEVSTIFCASAISPASQSFGGSGGSATVSVTSTPGCSWSASSGVSWVAIASGSSGTGNGTVVLNVAPNTGVSRGAGISIAGEIFTVTQAAGSTTAKSYTITASAGINGSITPSGEVSVPAGASQTFSIAPKTGYRIYSVKVDGKSVGPVSTYTFSNVNAGHTIDVRFQPAATKTGNYTITASAGINGSITPSGEVSVPAGASQTFSIAPKTGYRIYSVTVDGKSVGPVSTYTFTNVNAGHTINARFQPR
;
A
#
# COMPACT_ATOMS: atom_id res chain seq x y z
N MET A 1 -64.67 37.40 -36.36
CA MET A 1 -65.31 36.18 -35.83
C MET A 1 -64.18 35.38 -35.17
N SER A 2 -64.15 35.05 -33.86
CA SER A 2 -65.16 34.38 -33.00
C SER A 2 -65.54 32.99 -33.56
N ASP A 3 -65.61 31.87 -32.83
CA ASP A 3 -65.61 31.54 -31.39
C ASP A 3 -65.30 29.99 -31.28
N LYS A 4 -64.90 29.28 -30.21
CA LYS A 4 -65.32 29.24 -28.78
C LYS A 4 -64.26 28.74 -27.78
N TRP A 5 -64.61 28.96 -26.51
CA TRP A 5 -64.00 28.62 -25.21
C TRP A 5 -63.80 27.12 -24.83
N PHE A 6 -63.13 26.93 -23.68
CA PHE A 6 -62.83 25.70 -22.91
C PHE A 6 -63.97 24.71 -22.58
N LYS A 7 -63.57 23.44 -22.34
CA LYS A 7 -64.11 22.48 -21.34
C LYS A 7 -62.89 21.84 -20.63
N ARG A 8 -62.75 21.82 -19.29
CA ARG A 8 -63.44 21.01 -18.26
C ARG A 8 -63.36 19.49 -18.50
N THR A 9 -62.92 18.61 -17.58
CA THR A 9 -62.28 18.75 -16.25
C THR A 9 -61.62 17.41 -15.85
N ALA A 10 -60.51 17.40 -15.09
CA ALA A 10 -60.11 16.25 -14.26
C ALA A 10 -59.33 16.71 -13.01
N LEU A 11 -59.75 16.31 -11.80
CA LEU A 11 -59.02 16.56 -10.56
C LEU A 11 -58.07 15.40 -10.24
N ARG A 12 -56.81 15.69 -9.91
CA ARG A 12 -55.93 14.80 -9.11
C ARG A 12 -54.96 15.59 -8.24
N GLY A 13 -54.87 15.19 -6.97
CA GLY A 13 -53.70 15.38 -6.07
C GLY A 13 -53.04 16.76 -5.99
N CYS A 14 -53.60 17.67 -5.19
CA CYS A 14 -52.85 18.84 -4.75
C CYS A 14 -51.89 18.45 -3.61
N VAL A 15 -50.67 18.05 -3.95
CA VAL A 15 -49.57 17.84 -2.99
C VAL A 15 -48.64 19.05 -3.10
N TYR A 16 -48.70 19.95 -2.11
CA TYR A 16 -47.73 21.04 -1.97
C TYR A 16 -46.38 20.50 -1.50
N LEU A 17 -45.63 19.92 -2.43
CA LEU A 17 -44.20 19.72 -2.22
C LEU A 17 -43.53 21.09 -2.28
N PHE A 18 -43.25 21.68 -1.10
CA PHE A 18 -42.31 22.79 -1.00
C PHE A 18 -40.92 22.27 -1.40
N ALA A 19 -40.65 22.31 -2.70
CA ALA A 19 -39.29 22.20 -3.21
C ALA A 19 -38.51 23.38 -2.65
N VAL A 20 -37.74 23.13 -1.59
CA VAL A 20 -36.70 24.04 -1.14
C VAL A 20 -35.66 24.08 -2.26
N VAL A 21 -35.87 24.98 -3.21
CA VAL A 21 -34.83 25.42 -4.12
C VAL A 21 -33.79 26.07 -3.25
N ALA A 22 -32.81 25.28 -2.83
CA ALA A 22 -31.57 25.79 -2.31
C ALA A 22 -30.97 26.61 -3.45
N GLN A 23 -31.19 27.93 -3.41
CA GLN A 23 -30.38 28.87 -4.16
C GLN A 23 -28.97 28.71 -3.60
N ILE A 24 -28.20 27.83 -4.25
CA ILE A 24 -26.75 27.85 -4.16
C ILE A 24 -26.38 29.24 -4.67
N ALA A 25 -26.15 30.15 -3.73
CA ALA A 25 -25.54 31.42 -4.02
C ALA A 25 -24.16 31.10 -4.56
N TYR A 26 -24.05 31.07 -5.89
CA TYR A 26 -22.77 31.14 -6.56
C TYR A 26 -22.17 32.49 -6.19
N VAL A 27 -21.44 32.50 -5.08
CA VAL A 27 -20.42 33.50 -4.82
C VAL A 27 -19.37 33.26 -5.87
N GLN A 28 -19.58 33.84 -7.06
CA GLN A 28 -18.45 34.10 -7.93
C GLN A 28 -17.60 35.11 -7.18
N GLU A 29 -16.40 34.69 -6.80
CA GLU A 29 -15.36 35.59 -6.32
C GLU A 29 -14.96 36.47 -7.50
N THR A 30 -15.70 37.56 -7.69
CA THR A 30 -15.49 38.51 -8.77
C THR A 30 -14.22 39.30 -8.48
N ILE A 31 -13.10 38.79 -8.98
CA ILE A 31 -11.83 39.52 -9.04
C ILE A 31 -12.14 40.81 -9.82
N ALA A 32 -12.12 41.94 -9.10
CA ALA A 32 -12.58 43.21 -9.61
C ALA A 32 -11.55 43.82 -10.57
N ALA A 33 -11.62 43.44 -11.85
CA ALA A 33 -10.73 43.93 -12.87
C ALA A 33 -10.80 45.47 -12.99
N GLN A 34 -9.68 46.08 -13.35
CA GLN A 34 -9.56 47.53 -13.48
C GLN A 34 -8.67 47.94 -14.65
N VAL A 35 -8.94 49.12 -15.22
CA VAL A 35 -8.05 49.79 -16.17
C VAL A 35 -7.88 51.25 -15.80
N THR A 36 -6.64 51.74 -15.81
CA THR A 36 -6.32 53.16 -15.70
C THR A 36 -6.26 53.78 -17.10
N LEU A 37 -7.21 54.65 -17.41
CA LEU A 37 -7.21 55.49 -18.59
C LEU A 37 -6.46 56.79 -18.31
N GLN A 38 -5.84 57.36 -19.34
CA GLN A 38 -5.23 58.69 -19.33
C GLN A 38 -5.50 59.37 -20.68
N TRP A 39 -5.75 60.68 -20.67
CA TRP A 39 -6.01 61.49 -21.86
C TRP A 39 -5.37 62.87 -21.72
N GLU A 40 -5.21 63.58 -22.83
CA GLU A 40 -4.68 64.94 -22.84
C GLU A 40 -5.74 65.98 -22.41
N ALA A 41 -5.27 67.11 -21.87
CA ALA A 41 -6.15 68.14 -21.35
C ALA A 41 -6.71 69.07 -22.45
N ASN A 42 -8.03 69.25 -22.45
CA ASN A 42 -8.68 70.38 -23.09
C ASN A 42 -8.20 71.72 -22.49
N SER A 43 -8.01 72.72 -23.36
CA SER A 43 -7.46 74.05 -23.01
C SER A 43 -8.53 75.15 -23.00
N GLU A 44 -9.76 74.81 -23.36
CA GLU A 44 -10.90 75.71 -23.45
C GLU A 44 -11.30 76.24 -22.07
N THR A 45 -11.40 77.58 -21.94
CA THR A 45 -11.73 78.26 -20.67
C THR A 45 -13.10 77.90 -20.09
N GLY A 46 -14.01 77.38 -20.92
CA GLY A 46 -15.34 76.91 -20.52
C GLY A 46 -15.40 75.43 -20.10
N LEU A 47 -14.31 74.66 -20.16
CA LEU A 47 -14.26 73.28 -19.70
C LEU A 47 -14.70 73.20 -18.22
N ALA A 48 -15.60 72.28 -17.89
CA ALA A 48 -15.98 71.96 -16.51
C ALA A 48 -15.37 70.64 -16.05
N GLY A 49 -15.44 69.58 -16.85
CA GLY A 49 -14.87 68.26 -16.54
C GLY A 49 -14.95 67.26 -17.69
N TYR A 50 -14.77 65.98 -17.38
CA TYR A 50 -14.83 64.86 -18.33
C TYR A 50 -15.75 63.74 -17.85
N LYS A 51 -16.26 62.96 -18.80
CA LYS A 51 -16.90 61.67 -18.53
C LYS A 51 -16.17 60.55 -19.27
N VAL A 52 -15.89 59.47 -18.54
CA VAL A 52 -15.37 58.22 -19.09
C VAL A 52 -16.57 57.35 -19.46
N HIS A 53 -16.77 57.09 -20.75
CA HIS A 53 -17.83 56.24 -21.30
C HIS A 53 -17.27 54.86 -21.65
N TYR A 54 -18.00 53.80 -21.34
CA TYR A 54 -17.55 52.43 -21.62
C TYR A 54 -18.68 51.41 -21.88
N GLY A 55 -18.31 50.32 -22.56
CA GLY A 55 -19.19 49.21 -22.90
C GLY A 55 -18.41 47.98 -23.40
N THR A 56 -19.11 46.88 -23.68
CA THR A 56 -18.50 45.61 -24.15
C THR A 56 -18.51 45.45 -25.68
N HIS A 57 -18.95 46.48 -26.41
CA HIS A 57 -19.04 46.49 -27.87
C HIS A 57 -18.48 47.82 -28.39
N SER A 58 -17.68 47.79 -29.46
CA SER A 58 -17.08 48.99 -30.06
C SER A 58 -18.15 50.02 -30.41
N ARG A 59 -17.93 51.26 -29.96
CA ARG A 59 -18.77 52.46 -30.14
C ARG A 59 -20.17 52.36 -29.53
N ILE A 60 -20.43 51.37 -28.67
CA ILE A 60 -21.69 51.21 -27.93
C ILE A 60 -21.36 51.23 -26.43
N TYR A 61 -21.29 52.45 -25.89
CA TYR A 61 -21.08 52.68 -24.46
C TYR A 61 -22.42 52.63 -23.72
N THR A 62 -22.52 51.76 -22.73
CA THR A 62 -23.73 51.54 -21.92
C THR A 62 -23.60 52.07 -20.50
N ASN A 63 -22.39 52.47 -20.11
CA ASN A 63 -22.05 53.01 -18.80
C ASN A 63 -21.21 54.28 -18.97
N PHE A 64 -21.29 55.21 -18.03
CA PHE A 64 -20.35 56.31 -17.92
C PHE A 64 -20.05 56.65 -16.46
N ILE A 65 -18.89 57.25 -16.22
CA ILE A 65 -18.48 57.81 -14.94
C ILE A 65 -18.09 59.26 -15.17
N ASP A 66 -18.69 60.18 -14.41
CA ASP A 66 -18.21 61.56 -14.34
C ASP A 66 -16.98 61.62 -13.42
N VAL A 67 -15.87 62.12 -13.97
CA VAL A 67 -14.57 62.15 -13.29
C VAL A 67 -14.11 63.57 -12.97
N GLY A 68 -14.95 64.58 -13.25
CA GLY A 68 -14.59 65.98 -13.05
C GLY A 68 -13.35 66.39 -13.84
N ARG A 69 -12.43 67.13 -13.20
CA ARG A 69 -11.26 67.76 -13.86
C ARG A 69 -9.99 66.89 -13.93
N VAL A 70 -10.07 65.59 -13.68
CA VAL A 70 -8.90 64.71 -13.84
C VAL A 70 -8.63 64.42 -15.31
N THR A 71 -7.36 64.15 -15.66
CA THR A 71 -6.93 63.63 -16.98
C THR A 71 -6.53 62.15 -16.93
N ARG A 72 -6.77 61.50 -15.78
CA ARG A 72 -6.41 60.11 -15.51
C ARG A 72 -7.40 59.51 -14.51
N TYR A 73 -7.94 58.33 -14.81
CA TYR A 73 -8.93 57.68 -13.95
C TYR A 73 -8.85 56.16 -14.04
N SER A 74 -9.06 55.46 -12.92
CA SER A 74 -9.13 53.99 -12.86
C SER A 74 -10.58 53.53 -12.80
N VAL A 75 -11.05 52.92 -13.88
CA VAL A 75 -12.36 52.22 -13.90
C VAL A 75 -12.16 50.87 -13.23
N THR A 76 -12.95 50.59 -12.18
CA THR A 76 -12.85 49.38 -11.33
C THR A 76 -14.15 48.56 -11.35
N GLY A 77 -14.09 47.30 -10.94
CA GLY A 77 -15.28 46.42 -10.89
C GLY A 77 -15.71 45.89 -12.26
N LEU A 78 -14.82 45.96 -13.26
CA LEU A 78 -15.04 45.38 -14.59
C LEU A 78 -15.05 43.85 -14.47
N GLN A 79 -15.82 43.19 -15.34
CA GLN A 79 -15.94 41.73 -15.31
C GLN A 79 -14.82 41.09 -16.16
N GLU A 80 -14.20 40.06 -15.62
CA GLU A 80 -13.33 39.19 -16.43
C GLU A 80 -14.18 38.36 -17.41
N GLY A 81 -13.58 37.92 -18.52
CA GLY A 81 -14.29 37.23 -19.60
C GLY A 81 -14.78 38.13 -20.72
N ALA A 82 -14.43 39.43 -20.71
CA ALA A 82 -14.92 40.41 -21.66
C ALA A 82 -13.83 41.36 -22.18
N THR A 83 -14.00 41.79 -23.44
CA THR A 83 -13.35 42.99 -23.99
C THR A 83 -14.21 44.20 -23.65
N TYR A 84 -13.60 45.23 -23.08
CA TYR A 84 -14.22 46.53 -22.86
C TYR A 84 -13.62 47.58 -23.79
N TYR A 85 -14.48 48.49 -24.22
CA TYR A 85 -14.20 49.63 -25.08
C TYR A 85 -14.50 50.91 -24.31
N PHE A 86 -13.63 51.91 -24.43
CA PHE A 86 -13.64 53.15 -23.66
C PHE A 86 -13.43 54.36 -24.56
N ALA A 87 -14.14 55.44 -24.28
CA ALA A 87 -13.86 56.77 -24.82
C ALA A 87 -14.16 57.85 -23.77
N VAL A 88 -13.66 59.05 -24.00
CA VAL A 88 -13.84 60.21 -23.09
C VAL A 88 -14.62 61.30 -23.83
N THR A 89 -15.54 61.96 -23.12
CA THR A 89 -16.10 63.27 -23.54
C THR A 89 -15.64 64.34 -22.56
N ALA A 90 -15.44 65.56 -23.06
CA ALA A 90 -15.32 66.75 -22.24
C ALA A 90 -16.70 67.42 -22.13
N TYR A 91 -17.03 68.04 -20.99
CA TYR A 91 -18.23 68.86 -20.85
C TYR A 91 -17.89 70.27 -20.35
N ASN A 92 -18.66 71.24 -20.82
CA ASN A 92 -18.51 72.65 -20.43
C ASN A 92 -19.32 73.02 -19.18
N THR A 93 -19.16 74.26 -18.69
CA THR A 93 -19.89 74.78 -17.51
C THR A 93 -21.41 74.84 -17.67
N SER A 94 -21.93 74.70 -18.91
CA SER A 94 -23.36 74.57 -19.20
C SER A 94 -23.82 73.10 -19.31
N GLY A 95 -22.95 72.13 -19.02
CA GLY A 95 -23.24 70.69 -19.09
C GLY A 95 -23.29 70.10 -20.50
N VAL A 96 -22.89 70.85 -21.54
CA VAL A 96 -22.87 70.37 -22.93
C VAL A 96 -21.60 69.53 -23.16
N GLU A 97 -21.78 68.29 -23.59
CA GLU A 97 -20.70 67.35 -23.93
C GLU A 97 -20.16 67.53 -25.35
N SER A 98 -18.88 67.19 -25.52
CA SER A 98 -18.20 67.06 -26.80
C SER A 98 -18.61 65.78 -27.54
N GLY A 99 -18.14 65.62 -28.79
CA GLY A 99 -18.00 64.29 -29.36
C GLY A 99 -17.01 63.43 -28.56
N TYR A 100 -17.12 62.10 -28.71
CA TYR A 100 -16.18 61.16 -28.09
C TYR A 100 -14.75 61.32 -28.62
N SER A 101 -13.77 61.01 -27.77
CA SER A 101 -12.37 60.77 -28.16
C SER A 101 -12.23 59.63 -29.17
N ASN A 102 -11.00 59.35 -29.60
CA ASN A 102 -10.69 58.02 -30.12
C ASN A 102 -11.06 56.95 -29.08
N GLU A 103 -11.52 55.80 -29.56
CA GLU A 103 -11.79 54.63 -28.73
C GLU A 103 -10.48 53.91 -28.39
N VAL A 104 -10.40 53.35 -27.19
CA VAL A 104 -9.39 52.38 -26.77
C VAL A 104 -10.08 51.15 -26.19
N SER A 105 -9.43 49.99 -26.22
CA SER A 105 -10.00 48.75 -25.66
C SER A 105 -8.97 47.90 -24.93
N THR A 106 -9.46 47.06 -24.03
CA THR A 106 -8.66 46.02 -23.36
C THR A 106 -9.52 44.80 -23.08
N ILE A 107 -8.88 43.64 -22.95
CA ILE A 107 -9.52 42.36 -22.62
C ILE A 107 -9.12 41.93 -21.22
N PHE A 108 -10.09 41.50 -20.41
CA PHE A 108 -9.84 40.92 -19.10
C PHE A 108 -10.03 39.41 -19.17
N CYS A 109 -8.94 38.67 -18.94
CA CYS A 109 -8.84 37.26 -19.28
C CYS A 109 -9.37 36.34 -18.17
N ALA A 110 -10.66 36.00 -18.20
CA ALA A 110 -11.13 34.84 -17.46
C ALA A 110 -10.63 33.55 -18.11
N SER A 111 -10.23 32.58 -17.28
CA SER A 111 -9.92 31.21 -17.66
C SER A 111 -10.49 30.24 -16.63
N ALA A 112 -10.69 28.98 -17.00
CA ALA A 112 -11.13 27.91 -16.11
C ALA A 112 -10.68 26.54 -16.65
N ILE A 113 -10.50 25.57 -15.75
CA ILE A 113 -10.12 24.19 -16.11
C ILE A 113 -11.19 23.16 -15.74
N SER A 114 -11.29 22.08 -16.51
CA SER A 114 -12.16 20.95 -16.17
C SER A 114 -11.61 19.61 -16.69
N PRO A 115 -11.54 18.56 -15.84
CA PRO A 115 -11.78 18.58 -14.39
C PRO A 115 -10.68 19.36 -13.64
N ALA A 116 -10.97 19.81 -12.41
CA ALA A 116 -9.99 20.49 -11.56
C ALA A 116 -9.06 19.53 -10.77
N SER A 117 -9.36 18.23 -10.76
CA SER A 117 -8.52 17.21 -10.12
C SER A 117 -8.71 15.82 -10.75
N GLN A 118 -7.73 14.94 -10.58
CA GLN A 118 -7.85 13.52 -10.94
C GLN A 118 -6.98 12.62 -10.04
N SER A 119 -7.49 11.43 -9.75
CA SER A 119 -6.81 10.40 -8.94
C SER A 119 -6.31 9.24 -9.80
N PHE A 120 -5.13 8.71 -9.47
CA PHE A 120 -4.46 7.63 -10.20
C PHE A 120 -4.05 6.48 -9.28
N GLY A 121 -4.03 5.27 -9.84
CA GLY A 121 -3.37 4.12 -9.21
C GLY A 121 -1.84 4.24 -9.24
N GLY A 122 -1.14 3.37 -8.53
CA GLY A 122 0.33 3.31 -8.52
C GLY A 122 0.95 3.07 -9.91
N SER A 123 0.18 2.56 -10.88
CA SER A 123 0.59 2.46 -12.29
C SER A 123 0.81 3.80 -12.99
N GLY A 124 0.22 4.89 -12.49
CA GLY A 124 0.09 6.13 -13.27
C GLY A 124 -0.96 6.01 -14.38
N GLY A 125 -0.89 6.88 -15.38
CA GLY A 125 -1.84 6.96 -16.49
C GLY A 125 -1.90 8.35 -17.15
N SER A 126 -2.84 8.55 -18.07
CA SER A 126 -3.07 9.84 -18.73
C SER A 126 -4.25 10.61 -18.13
N ALA A 127 -4.19 11.94 -18.14
CA ALA A 127 -5.31 12.85 -17.92
C ALA A 127 -5.45 13.82 -19.09
N THR A 128 -6.68 14.24 -19.36
CA THR A 128 -7.02 15.31 -20.30
C THR A 128 -7.76 16.39 -19.54
N VAL A 129 -7.21 17.60 -19.53
CA VAL A 129 -7.80 18.77 -18.86
C VAL A 129 -8.21 19.77 -19.94
N SER A 130 -9.50 20.07 -20.03
CA SER A 130 -10.02 21.12 -20.90
C SER A 130 -9.74 22.48 -20.29
N VAL A 131 -9.29 23.43 -21.11
CA VAL A 131 -9.12 24.84 -20.76
C VAL A 131 -10.20 25.64 -21.46
N THR A 132 -11.04 26.30 -20.68
CA THR A 132 -11.89 27.39 -21.17
C THR A 132 -11.13 28.69 -20.95
N SER A 133 -10.99 29.54 -21.97
CA SER A 133 -10.34 30.84 -21.82
C SER A 133 -10.93 31.86 -22.79
N THR A 134 -10.94 33.12 -22.38
CA THR A 134 -11.56 34.22 -23.11
C THR A 134 -10.95 34.36 -24.52
N PRO A 135 -11.74 34.51 -25.60
CA PRO A 135 -11.20 34.59 -26.97
C PRO A 135 -10.17 35.71 -27.14
N GLY A 136 -8.96 35.35 -27.55
CA GLY A 136 -7.82 36.27 -27.70
C GLY A 136 -6.84 36.28 -26.52
N CYS A 137 -7.22 35.75 -25.35
CA CYS A 137 -6.31 35.57 -24.22
C CYS A 137 -5.38 34.38 -24.44
N SER A 138 -4.11 34.52 -24.06
CA SER A 138 -3.13 33.44 -24.04
C SER A 138 -3.05 32.79 -22.66
N TRP A 139 -2.68 31.52 -22.63
CA TRP A 139 -2.46 30.75 -21.40
C TRP A 139 -1.28 29.79 -21.54
N SER A 140 -0.76 29.32 -20.41
CA SER A 140 0.32 28.34 -20.32
C SER A 140 0.00 27.26 -19.28
N ALA A 141 0.73 26.15 -19.34
CA ALA A 141 0.65 25.07 -18.36
C ALA A 141 2.06 24.68 -17.90
N SER A 142 2.23 24.41 -16.60
CA SER A 142 3.50 23.99 -16.00
C SER A 142 3.29 22.97 -14.87
N SER A 143 4.13 21.94 -14.84
CA SER A 143 3.97 20.81 -13.91
C SER A 143 4.58 21.05 -12.53
N GLY A 144 5.76 21.68 -12.46
CA GLY A 144 6.54 21.80 -11.23
C GLY A 144 7.11 20.48 -10.68
N VAL A 145 6.65 19.31 -11.14
CA VAL A 145 7.11 18.00 -10.67
C VAL A 145 7.60 17.09 -11.81
N SER A 146 8.62 16.28 -11.53
CA SER A 146 9.25 15.39 -12.52
C SER A 146 8.46 14.13 -12.88
N TRP A 147 7.41 13.80 -12.12
CA TRP A 147 6.59 12.58 -12.30
C TRP A 147 5.23 12.83 -12.97
N VAL A 148 4.92 14.08 -13.33
CA VAL A 148 3.80 14.43 -14.20
C VAL A 148 4.36 15.24 -15.37
N ALA A 149 4.28 14.69 -16.58
CA ALA A 149 4.72 15.38 -17.80
C ALA A 149 3.52 16.00 -18.53
N ILE A 150 3.68 17.21 -19.07
CA ILE A 150 2.73 17.77 -20.03
C ILE A 150 3.08 17.16 -21.40
N ALA A 151 2.20 16.29 -21.90
CA ALA A 151 2.38 15.59 -23.17
C ALA A 151 1.94 16.45 -24.37
N SER A 152 0.94 17.32 -24.18
CA SER A 152 0.56 18.36 -25.14
C SER A 152 -0.20 19.49 -24.43
N GLY A 153 -0.30 20.66 -25.07
CA GLY A 153 -0.97 21.83 -24.50
C GLY A 153 -0.17 22.54 -23.40
N SER A 154 1.14 22.72 -23.58
CA SER A 154 1.95 23.56 -22.69
C SER A 154 1.61 25.06 -22.77
N SER A 155 0.94 25.49 -23.85
CA SER A 155 0.37 26.83 -24.02
C SER A 155 -0.68 26.84 -25.13
N GLY A 156 -1.51 27.90 -25.14
CA GLY A 156 -2.53 28.12 -26.17
C GLY A 156 -3.15 29.51 -26.11
N THR A 157 -4.18 29.74 -26.93
CA THR A 157 -4.98 30.97 -26.96
C THR A 157 -6.46 30.65 -27.07
N GLY A 158 -7.31 31.31 -26.27
CA GLY A 158 -8.72 30.94 -26.13
C GLY A 158 -8.89 29.50 -25.58
N ASN A 159 -10.00 28.85 -25.90
CA ASN A 159 -10.26 27.48 -25.46
C ASN A 159 -9.23 26.47 -26.02
N GLY A 160 -8.90 25.45 -25.22
CA GLY A 160 -7.99 24.38 -25.65
C GLY A 160 -7.94 23.21 -24.66
N THR A 161 -6.88 22.42 -24.74
CA THR A 161 -6.74 21.17 -23.98
C THR A 161 -5.29 20.93 -23.58
N VAL A 162 -5.07 20.49 -22.35
CA VAL A 162 -3.78 19.99 -21.84
C VAL A 162 -3.88 18.48 -21.65
N VAL A 163 -2.89 17.73 -22.14
CA VAL A 163 -2.77 16.29 -21.86
C VAL A 163 -1.59 16.06 -20.91
N LEU A 164 -1.83 15.37 -19.81
CA LEU A 164 -0.85 15.05 -18.78
C LEU A 164 -0.57 13.56 -18.75
N ASN A 165 0.70 13.18 -18.65
CA ASN A 165 1.13 11.79 -18.44
C ASN A 165 1.73 11.65 -17.03
N VAL A 166 1.06 10.88 -16.17
CA VAL A 166 1.46 10.62 -14.79
C VAL A 166 2.28 9.33 -14.77
N ALA A 167 3.55 9.44 -14.41
CA ALA A 167 4.47 8.31 -14.33
C ALA A 167 4.08 7.32 -13.21
N PRO A 168 4.50 6.04 -13.30
CA PRO A 168 4.32 5.08 -12.21
C PRO A 168 4.90 5.57 -10.88
N ASN A 169 4.27 5.13 -9.79
CA ASN A 169 4.74 5.29 -8.42
C ASN A 169 5.18 3.92 -7.88
N THR A 170 6.33 3.87 -7.21
CA THR A 170 6.87 2.67 -6.56
C THR A 170 7.02 2.84 -5.04
N GLY A 171 6.75 4.04 -4.52
CA GLY A 171 6.82 4.37 -3.09
C GLY A 171 5.44 4.65 -2.47
N VAL A 172 5.43 5.44 -1.40
CA VAL A 172 4.20 5.90 -0.73
C VAL A 172 3.34 6.77 -1.64
N SER A 173 2.06 6.95 -1.29
CA SER A 173 1.13 7.85 -1.99
C SER A 173 1.67 9.28 -2.10
N ARG A 174 1.43 9.93 -3.24
CA ARG A 174 1.94 11.27 -3.57
C ARG A 174 0.87 12.13 -4.26
N GLY A 175 1.08 13.44 -4.30
CA GLY A 175 0.22 14.38 -5.01
C GLY A 175 0.97 15.63 -5.44
N ALA A 176 0.40 16.38 -6.38
CA ALA A 176 0.96 17.63 -6.89
C ALA A 176 -0.16 18.55 -7.42
N GLY A 177 0.05 19.87 -7.34
CA GLY A 177 -0.71 20.85 -8.09
C GLY A 177 0.02 21.20 -9.40
N ILE A 178 -0.65 21.02 -10.53
CA ILE A 178 -0.18 21.34 -11.87
C ILE A 178 -0.82 22.68 -12.26
N SER A 179 -0.04 23.71 -12.57
CA SER A 179 -0.60 25.01 -12.98
C SER A 179 -1.04 24.94 -14.44
N ILE A 180 -2.29 25.30 -14.73
CA ILE A 180 -2.88 25.30 -16.06
C ILE A 180 -3.76 26.55 -16.21
N ALA A 181 -3.39 27.45 -17.12
CA ALA A 181 -4.11 28.71 -17.37
C ALA A 181 -4.31 29.60 -16.13
N GLY A 182 -3.39 29.52 -15.16
CA GLY A 182 -3.47 30.19 -13.86
C GLY A 182 -4.02 29.28 -12.75
N GLU A 183 -4.97 28.41 -13.10
CA GLU A 183 -5.62 27.46 -12.19
C GLU A 183 -4.68 26.33 -11.72
N ILE A 184 -5.07 25.65 -10.63
CA ILE A 184 -4.32 24.50 -10.08
C ILE A 184 -5.09 23.20 -10.31
N PHE A 185 -4.64 22.39 -11.26
CA PHE A 185 -5.12 21.02 -11.45
C PHE A 185 -4.47 20.08 -10.43
N THR A 186 -5.27 19.48 -9.55
CA THR A 186 -4.76 18.62 -8.46
C THR A 186 -4.65 17.15 -8.88
N VAL A 187 -3.42 16.64 -8.96
CA VAL A 187 -3.14 15.21 -9.18
C VAL A 187 -2.94 14.51 -7.84
N THR A 188 -3.64 13.41 -7.60
CA THR A 188 -3.31 12.47 -6.51
C THR A 188 -2.98 11.09 -7.08
N GLN A 189 -2.00 10.41 -6.49
CA GLN A 189 -1.56 9.09 -6.92
C GLN A 189 -1.37 8.17 -5.72
N ALA A 190 -2.00 7.00 -5.78
CA ALA A 190 -1.88 5.96 -4.76
C ALA A 190 -0.43 5.49 -4.60
N ALA A 191 -0.15 4.81 -3.49
CA ALA A 191 1.12 4.13 -3.29
C ALA A 191 1.37 3.11 -4.41
N GLY A 192 2.63 2.88 -4.74
CA GLY A 192 3.03 1.82 -5.65
C GLY A 192 2.69 0.46 -5.08
N SER A 193 2.05 -0.39 -5.86
CA SER A 193 2.06 -1.83 -5.55
C SER A 193 3.48 -2.33 -5.80
N THR A 194 4.27 -2.44 -4.73
CA THR A 194 5.46 -3.30 -4.74
C THR A 194 4.98 -4.75 -4.80
N THR A 195 4.55 -5.18 -5.99
CA THR A 195 4.14 -6.55 -6.30
C THR A 195 5.38 -7.43 -6.21
N ALA A 196 5.73 -7.79 -4.98
CA ALA A 196 6.88 -8.62 -4.67
C ALA A 196 6.72 -9.94 -5.41
N LYS A 197 7.63 -10.20 -6.36
CA LYS A 197 7.67 -11.48 -7.09
C LYS A 197 7.64 -12.61 -6.07
N SER A 198 6.65 -13.48 -6.13
CA SER A 198 6.59 -14.65 -5.27
C SER A 198 7.07 -15.89 -6.00
N TYR A 199 7.46 -16.89 -5.23
CA TYR A 199 7.84 -18.21 -5.70
C TYR A 199 7.04 -19.27 -4.93
N THR A 200 6.65 -20.34 -5.63
CA THR A 200 5.93 -21.46 -5.02
C THR A 200 6.91 -22.48 -4.45
N ILE A 201 6.68 -22.89 -3.21
CA ILE A 201 7.28 -24.09 -2.62
C ILE A 201 6.20 -25.17 -2.55
N THR A 202 6.39 -26.29 -3.26
CA THR A 202 5.46 -27.42 -3.24
C THR A 202 5.86 -28.40 -2.13
N ALA A 203 5.02 -28.53 -1.10
CA ALA A 203 5.29 -29.32 0.10
C ALA A 203 4.39 -30.55 0.20
N SER A 204 4.98 -31.75 0.10
CA SER A 204 4.28 -33.04 0.16
C SER A 204 4.72 -33.90 1.34
N ALA A 205 3.76 -34.64 1.90
CA ALA A 205 4.00 -35.65 2.92
C ALA A 205 3.36 -36.98 2.50
N GLY A 206 4.13 -38.06 2.61
CA GLY A 206 3.61 -39.42 2.50
C GLY A 206 2.75 -39.83 3.69
N ILE A 207 2.15 -41.02 3.60
CA ILE A 207 1.33 -41.59 4.67
C ILE A 207 2.09 -41.68 6.01
N ASN A 208 1.32 -41.64 7.10
CA ASN A 208 1.79 -41.80 8.49
C ASN A 208 2.66 -40.68 9.05
N GLY A 209 2.49 -39.47 8.53
CA GLY A 209 2.85 -38.22 9.19
C GLY A 209 2.23 -37.02 8.45
N SER A 210 2.77 -35.83 8.69
CA SER A 210 2.39 -34.58 8.02
C SER A 210 3.58 -33.65 7.83
N ILE A 211 3.42 -32.69 6.92
CA ILE A 211 4.23 -31.48 6.80
C ILE A 211 3.30 -30.27 6.97
N THR A 212 3.78 -29.15 7.49
CA THR A 212 2.97 -27.92 7.65
C THR A 212 3.86 -26.68 7.46
N PRO A 213 3.52 -25.73 6.57
CA PRO A 213 2.41 -25.80 5.60
C PRO A 213 2.57 -26.93 4.55
N SER A 214 1.52 -27.20 3.79
CA SER A 214 1.45 -28.31 2.82
C SER A 214 0.73 -27.88 1.53
N GLY A 215 1.03 -28.53 0.41
CA GLY A 215 0.53 -28.13 -0.91
C GLY A 215 1.42 -27.04 -1.52
N GLU A 216 0.83 -26.14 -2.31
CA GLU A 216 1.55 -24.99 -2.88
C GLU A 216 1.60 -23.83 -1.89
N VAL A 217 2.81 -23.39 -1.53
CA VAL A 217 3.06 -22.31 -0.58
C VAL A 217 3.72 -21.15 -1.30
N SER A 218 3.01 -20.04 -1.45
CA SER A 218 3.53 -18.83 -2.10
C SER A 218 4.38 -18.02 -1.12
N VAL A 219 5.66 -17.80 -1.44
CA VAL A 219 6.64 -17.10 -0.60
C VAL A 219 7.19 -15.88 -1.36
N PRO A 220 7.20 -14.67 -0.78
CA PRO A 220 7.80 -13.49 -1.42
C PRO A 220 9.30 -13.66 -1.67
N ALA A 221 9.81 -13.09 -2.78
CA ALA A 221 11.23 -13.13 -3.12
C ALA A 221 12.10 -12.57 -1.97
N GLY A 222 13.09 -13.35 -1.55
CA GLY A 222 14.00 -13.03 -0.46
C GLY A 222 13.44 -13.28 0.95
N ALA A 223 12.17 -13.63 1.10
CA ALA A 223 11.63 -14.11 2.38
C ALA A 223 12.11 -15.54 2.69
N SER A 224 11.90 -15.97 3.92
CA SER A 224 12.23 -17.33 4.39
C SER A 224 10.97 -18.05 4.84
N GLN A 225 10.83 -19.34 4.53
CA GLN A 225 9.69 -20.18 4.91
C GLN A 225 10.16 -21.43 5.64
N THR A 226 9.62 -21.63 6.85
CA THR A 226 9.85 -22.84 7.67
C THR A 226 8.70 -23.83 7.50
N PHE A 227 9.07 -25.11 7.44
CA PHE A 227 8.17 -26.25 7.39
C PHE A 227 8.42 -27.13 8.62
N SER A 228 7.34 -27.47 9.34
CA SER A 228 7.35 -28.40 10.47
C SER A 228 6.87 -29.77 10.02
N ILE A 229 7.51 -30.84 10.52
CA ILE A 229 7.29 -32.21 10.08
C ILE A 229 6.99 -33.11 11.28
N ALA A 230 5.81 -33.73 11.28
CA ALA A 230 5.33 -34.56 12.40
C ALA A 230 5.02 -36.00 11.95
N PRO A 231 5.76 -37.02 12.40
CA PRO A 231 5.34 -38.41 12.22
C PRO A 231 4.12 -38.74 13.10
N LYS A 232 3.28 -39.69 12.68
CA LYS A 232 2.27 -40.28 13.57
C LYS A 232 2.92 -41.19 14.63
N THR A 233 2.25 -41.42 15.75
CA THR A 233 2.66 -42.37 16.79
C THR A 233 3.02 -43.74 16.20
N GLY A 234 4.16 -44.30 16.60
CA GLY A 234 4.70 -45.55 16.05
C GLY A 234 5.46 -45.41 14.73
N TYR A 235 5.55 -44.20 14.16
CA TYR A 235 6.33 -43.90 12.95
C TYR A 235 7.48 -42.96 13.27
N ARG A 236 8.48 -42.94 12.38
CA ARG A 236 9.56 -41.97 12.36
C ARG A 236 9.70 -41.35 10.97
N ILE A 237 10.33 -40.18 10.92
CA ILE A 237 10.78 -39.58 9.67
C ILE A 237 11.80 -40.54 9.03
N TYR A 238 11.57 -40.90 7.76
CA TYR A 238 12.44 -41.77 6.98
C TYR A 238 13.42 -40.93 6.14
N SER A 239 12.86 -39.99 5.39
CA SER A 239 13.59 -39.10 4.49
C SER A 239 12.81 -37.81 4.33
N VAL A 240 13.53 -36.68 4.40
CA VAL A 240 13.09 -35.40 3.84
C VAL A 240 13.95 -35.15 2.60
N LYS A 241 13.31 -34.85 1.48
CA LYS A 241 13.97 -34.45 0.24
C LYS A 241 13.62 -33.00 -0.08
N VAL A 242 14.62 -32.20 -0.40
CA VAL A 242 14.49 -30.83 -0.90
C VAL A 242 15.07 -30.78 -2.29
N ASP A 243 14.27 -30.37 -3.28
CA ASP A 243 14.64 -30.38 -4.70
C ASP A 243 15.22 -31.73 -5.16
N GLY A 244 14.54 -32.80 -4.74
CA GLY A 244 14.92 -34.20 -4.96
C GLY A 244 16.08 -34.73 -4.10
N LYS A 245 16.89 -33.87 -3.50
CA LYS A 245 18.09 -34.23 -2.71
C LYS A 245 17.72 -34.49 -1.26
N SER A 246 18.22 -35.57 -0.67
CA SER A 246 17.97 -35.90 0.74
C SER A 246 18.67 -34.92 1.68
N VAL A 247 17.93 -34.36 2.65
CA VAL A 247 18.48 -33.55 3.76
C VAL A 247 18.47 -34.31 5.09
N GLY A 248 18.20 -35.62 5.05
CA GLY A 248 18.11 -36.48 6.23
C GLY A 248 16.72 -36.45 6.91
N PRO A 249 16.55 -37.16 8.04
CA PRO A 249 15.28 -37.24 8.77
C PRO A 249 15.11 -36.08 9.76
N VAL A 250 14.97 -34.85 9.24
CA VAL A 250 14.78 -33.63 10.05
C VAL A 250 13.31 -33.38 10.39
N SER A 251 13.02 -32.90 11.60
CA SER A 251 11.66 -32.53 12.05
C SER A 251 11.23 -31.11 11.65
N THR A 252 12.17 -30.29 11.19
CA THR A 252 11.92 -28.96 10.64
C THR A 252 12.88 -28.70 9.48
N TYR A 253 12.43 -27.91 8.49
CA TYR A 253 13.30 -27.40 7.42
C TYR A 253 12.93 -25.97 7.07
N THR A 254 13.93 -25.09 6.88
CA THR A 254 13.72 -23.69 6.50
C THR A 254 14.37 -23.41 5.16
N PHE A 255 13.56 -23.02 4.18
CA PHE A 255 14.06 -22.36 2.98
C PHE A 255 14.35 -20.90 3.35
N SER A 256 15.60 -20.47 3.18
CA SER A 256 16.03 -19.11 3.50
C SER A 256 16.30 -18.32 2.22
N ASN A 257 15.89 -17.05 2.17
CA ASN A 257 16.12 -16.14 1.03
C ASN A 257 15.60 -16.72 -0.30
N VAL A 258 14.32 -17.11 -0.33
CA VAL A 258 13.68 -17.81 -1.44
C VAL A 258 13.73 -16.98 -2.71
N ASN A 259 14.49 -17.45 -3.71
CA ASN A 259 14.74 -16.74 -4.97
C ASN A 259 14.41 -17.58 -6.22
N ALA A 260 13.85 -18.79 -6.02
CA ALA A 260 13.35 -19.70 -7.03
C ALA A 260 12.15 -20.49 -6.47
N GLY A 261 11.44 -21.21 -7.34
CA GLY A 261 10.47 -22.22 -6.90
C GLY A 261 11.19 -23.46 -6.37
N HIS A 262 10.61 -24.11 -5.35
CA HIS A 262 11.24 -25.25 -4.66
C HIS A 262 10.25 -26.38 -4.38
N THR A 263 10.77 -27.53 -3.98
CA THR A 263 9.99 -28.71 -3.57
C THR A 263 10.51 -29.28 -2.25
N ILE A 264 9.61 -29.73 -1.38
CA ILE A 264 9.95 -30.53 -0.18
C ILE A 264 9.03 -31.74 -0.06
N ASP A 265 9.61 -32.94 -0.17
CA ASP A 265 8.89 -34.21 -0.07
C ASP A 265 9.33 -34.98 1.18
N VAL A 266 8.36 -35.36 2.02
CA VAL A 266 8.60 -36.07 3.28
C VAL A 266 8.05 -37.49 3.21
N ARG A 267 8.86 -38.46 3.65
CA ARG A 267 8.45 -39.85 3.79
C ARG A 267 8.67 -40.35 5.21
N PHE A 268 7.77 -41.20 5.68
CA PHE A 268 7.77 -41.80 7.01
C PHE A 268 7.89 -43.32 6.89
N GLN A 269 8.45 -43.96 7.91
CA GLN A 269 8.47 -45.42 8.06
C GLN A 269 8.06 -45.80 9.49
N PRO A 270 7.66 -47.05 9.77
CA PRO A 270 7.53 -47.51 11.14
C PRO A 270 8.81 -47.21 11.94
N ALA A 271 8.63 -46.66 13.14
CA ALA A 271 9.72 -46.59 14.11
C ALA A 271 10.02 -48.03 14.53
N ALA A 272 11.27 -48.46 14.37
CA ALA A 272 11.66 -49.80 14.79
C ALA A 272 11.62 -49.88 16.31
N THR A 273 10.56 -50.46 16.85
CA THR A 273 10.61 -51.08 18.18
C THR A 273 11.75 -52.10 18.14
N LYS A 274 12.76 -51.95 18.99
CA LYS A 274 13.69 -53.06 19.24
C LYS A 274 12.83 -54.15 19.90
N THR A 275 12.58 -55.24 19.18
CA THR A 275 11.83 -56.40 19.66
C THR A 275 12.76 -57.58 19.88
N GLY A 276 12.42 -58.42 20.85
CA GLY A 276 13.30 -59.46 21.39
C GLY A 276 13.93 -59.06 22.72
N ASN A 277 14.68 -59.99 23.29
CA ASN A 277 15.36 -59.84 24.58
C ASN A 277 16.87 -59.85 24.38
N TYR A 278 17.59 -59.17 25.26
CA TYR A 278 19.04 -59.28 25.40
C TYR A 278 19.38 -60.07 26.67
N THR A 279 20.43 -60.88 26.61
CA THR A 279 20.92 -61.62 27.78
C THR A 279 21.91 -60.77 28.58
N ILE A 280 21.71 -60.74 29.90
CA ILE A 280 22.71 -60.25 30.87
C ILE A 280 23.25 -61.46 31.64
N THR A 281 24.53 -61.77 31.48
CA THR A 281 25.18 -62.89 32.18
C THR A 281 25.72 -62.43 33.53
N ALA A 282 25.03 -62.83 34.60
CA ALA A 282 25.32 -62.41 35.97
C ALA A 282 26.01 -63.51 36.79
N SER A 283 27.14 -63.18 37.40
CA SER A 283 28.02 -64.13 38.09
C SER A 283 28.53 -63.60 39.42
N ALA A 284 28.77 -64.50 40.37
CA ALA A 284 29.30 -64.20 41.69
C ALA A 284 30.44 -65.16 42.03
N GLY A 285 31.55 -64.61 42.55
CA GLY A 285 32.62 -65.40 43.14
C GLY A 285 32.21 -66.02 44.47
N ILE A 286 33.08 -66.89 44.99
CA ILE A 286 32.89 -67.51 46.30
C ILE A 286 32.70 -66.47 47.41
N ASN A 287 31.92 -66.84 48.43
CA ASN A 287 31.63 -66.03 49.63
C ASN A 287 30.73 -64.80 49.43
N GLY A 288 29.93 -64.79 48.38
CA GLY A 288 28.72 -63.96 48.27
C GLY A 288 27.75 -64.50 47.22
N SER A 289 26.81 -63.67 46.80
CA SER A 289 25.84 -63.94 45.73
C SER A 289 25.54 -62.70 44.90
N ILE A 290 24.99 -62.92 43.71
CA ILE A 290 24.30 -61.93 42.87
C ILE A 290 22.89 -62.46 42.59
N THR A 291 21.90 -61.59 42.46
CA THR A 291 20.51 -61.99 42.18
C THR A 291 19.82 -60.95 41.31
N PRO A 292 19.25 -61.32 40.14
CA PRO A 292 19.31 -62.66 39.52
C PRO A 292 20.73 -63.08 39.11
N SER A 293 20.92 -64.37 38.81
CA SER A 293 22.21 -64.99 38.48
C SER A 293 22.08 -65.95 37.30
N GLY A 294 23.19 -66.19 36.58
CA GLY A 294 23.17 -66.93 35.32
C GLY A 294 22.81 -66.02 34.15
N GLU A 295 22.20 -66.58 33.11
CA GLU A 295 21.69 -65.80 31.97
C GLU A 295 20.33 -65.19 32.27
N VAL A 296 20.24 -63.86 32.25
CA VAL A 296 19.02 -63.12 32.56
C VAL A 296 18.49 -62.47 31.29
N SER A 297 17.34 -62.94 30.81
CA SER A 297 16.70 -62.44 29.59
C SER A 297 15.91 -61.16 29.88
N VAL A 298 16.35 -60.03 29.32
CA VAL A 298 15.76 -58.71 29.55
C VAL A 298 15.18 -58.17 28.24
N PRO A 299 13.88 -57.78 28.18
CA PRO A 299 13.30 -57.19 26.97
C PRO A 299 14.03 -55.94 26.52
N ALA A 300 14.17 -55.76 25.20
CA ALA A 300 14.85 -54.59 24.65
C ALA A 300 14.21 -53.26 25.09
N GLY A 301 15.02 -52.36 25.64
CA GLY A 301 14.59 -51.09 26.22
C GLY A 301 14.11 -51.16 27.68
N ALA A 302 13.92 -52.36 28.24
CA ALA A 302 13.63 -52.51 29.67
C ALA A 302 14.88 -52.21 30.53
N SER A 303 14.69 -52.22 31.86
CA SER A 303 15.78 -52.04 32.83
C SER A 303 15.80 -53.21 33.80
N GLN A 304 16.99 -53.68 34.17
CA GLN A 304 17.17 -54.83 35.07
C GLN A 304 18.11 -54.47 36.22
N THR A 305 17.64 -54.69 37.45
CA THR A 305 18.41 -54.50 38.67
C THR A 305 18.97 -55.83 39.18
N PHE A 306 20.20 -55.79 39.67
CA PHE A 306 20.91 -56.87 40.33
C PHE A 306 21.21 -56.47 41.78
N SER A 307 20.94 -57.37 42.72
CA SER A 307 21.32 -57.25 44.13
C SER A 307 22.53 -58.14 44.41
N ILE A 308 23.48 -57.66 45.22
CA ILE A 308 24.80 -58.27 45.43
C ILE A 308 25.07 -58.32 46.94
N ALA A 309 25.20 -59.53 47.49
CA ALA A 309 25.28 -59.77 48.93
C ALA A 309 26.53 -60.58 49.32
N PRO A 310 27.42 -60.06 50.19
CA PRO A 310 28.49 -60.86 50.78
C PRO A 310 27.94 -61.81 51.85
N LYS A 311 28.58 -62.97 52.05
CA LYS A 311 28.32 -63.81 53.22
C LYS A 311 28.85 -63.15 54.50
N THR A 312 28.35 -63.59 55.66
CA THR A 312 28.85 -63.19 56.99
C THR A 312 30.37 -63.36 57.07
N GLY A 313 31.07 -62.34 57.58
CA GLY A 313 32.54 -62.29 57.63
C GLY A 313 33.22 -61.72 56.37
N TYR A 314 32.48 -61.49 55.28
CA TYR A 314 33.00 -60.97 54.01
C TYR A 314 32.47 -59.56 53.70
N ARG A 315 33.09 -58.93 52.69
CA ARG A 315 32.64 -57.70 52.03
C ARG A 315 32.79 -57.82 50.51
N ILE A 316 32.05 -56.99 49.78
CA ILE A 316 32.20 -56.85 48.34
C ILE A 316 33.59 -56.24 48.07
N TYR A 317 34.37 -56.88 47.20
CA TYR A 317 35.69 -56.39 46.77
C TYR A 317 35.55 -55.53 45.52
N SER A 318 34.87 -56.07 44.51
CA SER A 318 34.66 -55.41 43.23
C SER A 318 33.44 -55.98 42.54
N VAL A 319 32.60 -55.13 41.97
CA VAL A 319 31.65 -55.50 40.92
C VAL A 319 32.22 -54.99 39.59
N THR A 320 32.22 -55.83 38.56
CA THR A 320 32.55 -55.42 37.19
C THR A 320 31.33 -55.58 36.28
N VAL A 321 31.17 -54.64 35.35
CA VAL A 321 30.16 -54.65 34.28
C VAL A 321 30.91 -54.50 32.96
N ASP A 322 30.69 -55.45 32.04
CA ASP A 322 31.40 -55.53 30.75
C ASP A 322 32.94 -55.38 30.91
N GLY A 323 33.47 -56.10 31.90
CA GLY A 323 34.89 -56.11 32.29
C GLY A 323 35.37 -54.89 33.10
N LYS A 324 34.60 -53.79 33.15
CA LYS A 324 34.98 -52.55 33.83
C LYS A 324 34.48 -52.52 35.27
N SER A 325 35.32 -52.14 36.24
CA SER A 325 34.89 -52.04 37.64
C SER A 325 33.91 -50.88 37.85
N VAL A 326 32.82 -51.16 38.55
CA VAL A 326 31.83 -50.17 39.05
C VAL A 326 31.92 -49.98 40.57
N GLY A 327 33.00 -50.49 41.19
CA GLY A 327 33.23 -50.42 42.63
C GLY A 327 32.53 -51.54 43.43
N PRO A 328 32.63 -51.51 44.78
CA PRO A 328 32.05 -52.53 45.66
C PRO A 328 30.56 -52.25 45.96
N VAL A 329 29.73 -52.12 44.93
CA VAL A 329 28.30 -51.79 45.05
C VAL A 329 27.45 -52.99 45.46
N SER A 330 26.47 -52.79 46.34
CA SER A 330 25.48 -53.81 46.74
C SER A 330 24.32 -53.95 45.76
N THR A 331 24.14 -53.01 44.84
CA THR A 331 23.15 -53.05 43.78
C THR A 331 23.70 -52.44 42.49
N TYR A 332 23.24 -52.94 41.34
CA TYR A 332 23.52 -52.33 40.03
C TYR A 332 22.30 -52.46 39.11
N THR A 333 21.95 -51.40 38.39
CA THR A 333 20.83 -51.40 37.44
C THR A 333 21.33 -51.09 36.04
N PHE A 334 21.12 -52.01 35.11
CA PHE A 334 21.21 -51.72 33.68
C PHE A 334 19.92 -51.02 33.26
N THR A 335 20.03 -49.80 32.71
CA THR A 335 18.89 -49.02 32.21
C THR A 335 18.86 -49.04 30.68
N ASN A 336 17.66 -49.12 30.09
CA ASN A 336 17.47 -49.13 28.63
C ASN A 336 18.36 -50.19 27.93
N VAL A 337 18.24 -51.44 28.38
CA VAL A 337 19.04 -52.58 27.92
C VAL A 337 18.83 -52.80 26.43
N ASN A 338 19.89 -52.56 25.65
CA ASN A 338 19.78 -52.48 24.19
C ASN A 338 20.90 -53.21 23.44
N ALA A 339 21.71 -53.97 24.19
CA ALA A 339 22.70 -54.97 23.79
C ALA A 339 22.77 -56.05 24.91
N GLY A 340 23.47 -57.16 24.67
CA GLY A 340 23.80 -58.12 25.73
C GLY A 340 24.92 -57.57 26.64
N HIS A 341 24.92 -57.98 27.91
CA HIS A 341 25.84 -57.47 28.93
C HIS A 341 26.35 -58.57 29.87
N THR A 342 27.37 -58.25 30.66
CA THR A 342 27.93 -59.12 31.70
C THR A 342 28.06 -58.37 33.02
N ILE A 343 27.84 -59.06 34.15
CA ILE A 343 28.10 -58.54 35.49
C ILE A 343 28.74 -59.61 36.38
N ASN A 344 29.84 -59.27 37.06
CA ASN A 344 30.58 -60.17 37.95
C ASN A 344 30.83 -59.52 39.31
N ALA A 345 30.44 -60.17 40.39
CA ALA A 345 30.71 -59.74 41.76
C ALA A 345 31.80 -60.60 42.41
N ARG A 346 32.82 -59.96 43.00
CA ARG A 346 33.89 -60.62 43.76
C ARG A 346 33.88 -60.16 45.21
N PHE A 347 34.24 -61.05 46.13
CA PHE A 347 34.17 -60.85 47.58
C PHE A 347 35.52 -61.17 48.22
N GLN A 348 35.79 -60.55 49.37
CA GLN A 348 36.97 -60.79 50.20
C GLN A 348 36.60 -60.77 51.69
N PRO A 349 37.42 -61.34 52.59
CA PRO A 349 37.24 -61.16 54.03
C PRO A 349 37.17 -59.67 54.42
N ARG A 350 36.55 -59.36 55.56
CA ARG A 350 36.45 -57.98 56.05
C ARG A 350 37.81 -57.41 56.40
#